data_AF-A0AAF0TCX3-F1
#
_entry.id   AF-A0AAF0TCX3-F1
#
_cell.length_a   1.000
_cell.length_b   1.000
_cell.length_c   1.000
_cell.angle_alpha   90.00
_cell.angle_beta   90.00
_cell.angle_gamma   90.00
#
_symmetry.space_group_name_H-M   'P 1'
#
loop_
_entity.id
_entity.type
_entity.pdbx_description
1 polymer ?
#
loop_
_entity_poly.entity_id
_entity_poly.type
_entity_poly.pdbx_seq_one_letter_code
_entity_poly.pdbx_strand_id
1 'polypeptide(L)'
;MNFQTPYRQCKFLVMSFGQINVAATFMDLLNRVFNQNLDIFVIVFIDDILIYSRSEDEHAIHLRILLQILKDRYLFAKFCKFEFWLRFVSFLGHITSTEGIQVDFKMTEAVRN
;
A
#
# COMPACT_ATOMS: atom_id res chain seq x y z
N MET A 1 -10.92 12.07 18.07
CA MET A 1 -11.57 13.04 17.15
C MET A 1 -13.08 12.85 17.27
N ASN A 2 -13.86 13.93 17.41
CA ASN A 2 -15.28 13.86 17.71
C ASN A 2 -16.09 14.29 16.48
N PHE A 3 -17.19 13.60 16.19
CA PHE A 3 -18.15 13.99 15.15
C PHE A 3 -19.54 14.07 15.76
N GLN A 4 -20.40 14.92 15.18
CA GLN A 4 -21.73 15.17 15.71
C GLN A 4 -22.77 14.67 14.73
N THR A 5 -23.64 13.80 15.22
CA THR A 5 -24.90 13.46 14.56
C THR A 5 -26.00 14.38 15.09
N PRO A 6 -27.16 14.52 14.41
CA PRO A 6 -28.27 15.32 14.91
C PRO A 6 -28.74 14.97 16.34
N TYR A 7 -28.45 13.75 16.81
CA TYR A 7 -28.92 13.24 18.09
C TYR A 7 -27.82 13.09 19.16
N ARG A 8 -26.53 12.99 18.77
CA ARG A 8 -25.45 12.75 19.72
C ARG A 8 -24.07 13.10 19.17
N GLN A 9 -23.16 13.44 20.07
CA GLN A 9 -21.74 13.52 19.79
C GLN A 9 -21.07 12.15 19.97
N CYS A 10 -20.38 11.70 18.95
CA CYS A 10 -19.69 10.42 18.88
C CYS A 10 -18.18 10.63 18.73
N LYS A 11 -17.39 9.63 19.10
CA LYS A 11 -15.93 9.62 18.92
C LYS A 11 -15.53 8.49 17.99
N PHE A 12 -14.58 8.75 17.11
CA PHE A 12 -13.96 7.69 16.31
C PHE A 12 -13.04 6.84 17.20
N LEU A 13 -13.21 5.52 17.16
CA LEU A 13 -12.36 4.53 17.84
C LEU A 13 -11.19 4.05 16.97
N VAL A 14 -11.33 4.21 15.66
CA VAL A 14 -10.30 3.95 14.65
C VAL A 14 -10.04 5.25 13.89
N MET A 15 -8.90 5.32 13.21
CA MET A 15 -8.55 6.49 12.41
C MET A 15 -9.61 6.72 11.31
N SER A 16 -10.14 7.94 11.22
CA SER A 16 -11.24 8.27 10.30
C SER A 16 -10.72 8.93 9.02
N PHE A 17 -11.33 8.64 7.88
CA PHE A 17 -11.02 9.31 6.61
C PHE A 17 -11.19 10.84 6.72
N GLY A 18 -10.29 11.59 6.08
CA GLY A 18 -10.29 13.07 6.11
C GLY A 18 -9.43 13.71 7.20
N GLN A 19 -8.75 12.93 8.04
CA GLN A 19 -7.72 13.45 8.93
C GLN A 19 -6.42 13.76 8.17
N ILE A 20 -5.90 14.97 8.32
CA ILE A 20 -4.66 15.43 7.67
C ILE A 20 -3.47 14.52 7.99
N ASN A 21 -3.47 13.89 9.17
CA ASN A 21 -2.36 13.05 9.64
C ASN A 21 -2.57 11.53 9.45
N VAL A 22 -3.65 11.09 8.78
CA VAL A 22 -3.91 9.65 8.61
C VAL A 22 -2.80 8.99 7.81
N ALA A 23 -2.49 9.55 6.64
CA ALA A 23 -1.49 9.00 5.73
C ALA A 23 -0.12 8.90 6.40
N ALA A 24 0.32 9.94 7.11
CA ALA A 24 1.60 9.92 7.82
C ALA A 24 1.63 8.90 8.97
N THR A 25 0.55 8.78 9.73
CA THR A 25 0.48 7.80 10.83
C THR A 25 0.44 6.36 10.30
N PHE A 26 -0.26 6.14 9.19
CA PHE A 26 -0.33 4.83 8.55
C PHE A 26 1.01 4.47 7.89
N MET A 27 1.68 5.42 7.23
CA MET A 27 3.04 5.23 6.73
C MET A 27 4.03 4.91 7.85
N ASP A 28 4.02 5.63 8.99
CA ASP A 28 4.89 5.29 10.13
C ASP A 28 4.61 3.89 10.67
N LEU A 29 3.33 3.51 10.80
CA LEU A 29 2.94 2.18 11.23
C LEU A 29 3.48 1.09 10.29
N LEU A 30 3.23 1.25 8.98
CA LEU A 30 3.70 0.28 7.99
C LEU A 30 5.23 0.25 7.93
N ASN A 31 5.90 1.39 8.01
CA ASN A 31 7.36 1.45 8.05
C ASN A 31 7.91 0.69 9.26
N ARG A 32 7.30 0.83 10.43
CA ARG A 32 7.72 0.11 11.65
C ARG A 32 7.43 -1.39 11.58
N VAL A 33 6.32 -1.78 10.96
CA VAL A 33 5.91 -3.18 10.80
C VAL A 33 6.81 -3.89 9.78
N PHE A 34 7.08 -3.24 8.65
CA PHE A 34 7.87 -3.79 7.56
C PHE A 34 9.35 -3.42 7.60
N ASN A 35 9.83 -2.75 8.65
CA ASN A 35 11.21 -2.21 8.72
C ASN A 35 12.31 -3.22 8.34
N GLN A 36 12.13 -4.50 8.66
CA GLN A 36 13.09 -5.56 8.33
C GLN A 36 13.04 -6.03 6.87
N ASN A 37 12.02 -5.64 6.12
CA ASN A 37 11.72 -6.06 4.75
C ASN A 37 11.62 -4.88 3.77
N LEU A 38 11.60 -3.64 4.29
CA LEU A 38 11.66 -2.41 3.50
C LEU A 38 12.93 -2.37 2.66
N ASP A 39 12.82 -1.92 1.41
CA ASP A 39 13.91 -1.76 0.44
C ASP A 39 14.66 -3.06 0.08
N ILE A 40 14.21 -4.22 0.60
CA ILE A 40 14.72 -5.55 0.23
C ILE A 40 13.79 -6.16 -0.82
N PHE A 41 12.51 -6.29 -0.49
CA PHE A 41 11.48 -6.83 -1.38
C PHE A 41 10.11 -6.15 -1.21
N VAL A 42 9.96 -5.24 -0.25
CA VAL A 42 8.71 -4.50 0.03
C VAL A 42 8.95 -3.01 -0.14
N ILE A 43 8.08 -2.35 -0.87
CA ILE A 43 7.96 -0.88 -0.93
C ILE A 43 6.58 -0.52 -0.40
N VAL A 44 6.52 0.42 0.53
CA VAL A 44 5.27 0.91 1.11
C VAL A 44 5.04 2.34 0.64
N PHE A 45 3.83 2.65 0.16
CA PHE A 45 3.44 4.01 -0.18
C PHE A 45 2.01 4.30 0.24
N ILE A 46 1.83 5.18 1.23
CA ILE A 46 0.53 5.56 1.79
C ILE A 46 -0.33 4.33 2.09
N ASP A 47 -1.25 3.97 1.20
CA ASP A 47 -2.22 2.88 1.37
C ASP A 47 -1.84 1.60 0.60
N ASP A 48 -0.80 1.64 -0.22
CA ASP A 48 -0.40 0.57 -1.13
C ASP A 48 0.93 -0.07 -0.70
N ILE A 49 1.00 -1.39 -0.82
CA ILE A 49 2.21 -2.17 -0.55
C ILE A 49 2.59 -2.91 -1.83
N LEU A 50 3.79 -2.60 -2.35
CA LEU A 50 4.36 -3.23 -3.52
C LEU A 50 5.38 -4.28 -3.10
N ILE A 51 5.32 -5.45 -3.71
CA ILE A 51 6.25 -6.55 -3.50
C ILE A 51 6.95 -6.83 -4.83
N TYR A 52 8.28 -6.82 -4.84
CA TYR A 52 9.07 -7.17 -6.02
C TYR A 52 10.00 -8.35 -5.73
N SER A 53 10.26 -9.17 -6.73
CA SER A 53 11.07 -10.40 -6.61
C SER A 53 11.65 -10.78 -7.97
N ARG A 54 12.74 -11.55 -8.00
CA ARG A 54 13.41 -11.91 -9.27
C ARG A 54 12.83 -13.15 -9.92
N SER A 55 12.25 -14.06 -9.13
CA SER A 55 11.58 -15.28 -9.61
C SER A 55 10.22 -15.47 -8.96
N GLU A 56 9.41 -16.35 -9.55
CA GLU A 56 8.09 -16.69 -9.01
C GLU A 56 8.18 -17.42 -7.66
N ASP A 57 9.14 -18.34 -7.52
CA ASP A 57 9.38 -19.04 -6.26
C ASP A 57 9.76 -18.09 -5.12
N GLU A 58 10.63 -17.11 -5.41
CA GLU A 58 11.03 -16.08 -4.46
C GLU A 58 9.85 -15.18 -4.09
N HIS A 59 9.01 -14.82 -5.06
CA HIS A 59 7.82 -14.02 -4.83
C HIS A 59 6.81 -14.72 -3.93
N ALA A 60 6.62 -16.04 -4.08
CA ALA A 60 5.75 -16.82 -3.22
C ALA A 60 6.24 -16.82 -1.75
N ILE A 61 7.57 -16.89 -1.55
CA ILE A 61 8.18 -16.79 -0.22
C ILE A 61 7.96 -15.39 0.38
N HIS A 62 8.22 -14.34 -0.39
CA HIS A 62 8.01 -12.95 0.05
C HIS A 62 6.55 -12.67 0.39
N LEU A 63 5.61 -13.15 -0.43
CA LEU A 63 4.19 -13.00 -0.17
C LEU A 63 3.78 -13.72 1.12
N ARG A 64 4.32 -14.92 1.37
CA ARG A 64 4.06 -15.66 2.61
C ARG A 64 4.57 -14.92 3.84
N ILE A 65 5.76 -14.32 3.77
CA ILE A 65 6.31 -13.49 4.85
C ILE A 65 5.41 -12.28 5.10
N LEU A 66 5.01 -11.57 4.04
CA LEU A 66 4.16 -10.39 4.15
C LEU A 66 2.79 -10.72 4.76
N LEU A 67 2.13 -11.78 4.28
CA LEU A 67 0.85 -12.22 4.82
C LEU A 67 0.95 -12.64 6.30
N GLN A 68 2.08 -13.24 6.70
CA GLN A 68 2.33 -13.59 8.10
C GLN A 68 2.48 -12.33 8.97
N ILE A 69 3.25 -11.33 8.52
CA ILE A 69 3.42 -10.06 9.23
C ILE A 69 2.07 -9.33 9.38
N LEU A 70 1.27 -9.27 8.31
CA LEU A 70 -0.06 -8.67 8.35
C LEU A 70 -0.95 -9.37 9.39
N LYS A 71 -0.94 -10.70 9.42
CA LYS A 71 -1.68 -11.50 10.38
C LYS A 71 -1.23 -11.23 11.83
N ASP A 72 0.08 -11.21 12.08
CA ASP A 72 0.64 -11.03 13.42
C ASP A 72 0.40 -9.62 13.98
N ARG A 73 0.24 -8.63 13.08
CA ARG A 73 -0.04 -7.24 13.42
C ARG A 73 -1.52 -6.86 13.33
N TYR A 74 -2.41 -7.83 13.08
CA TYR A 74 -3.85 -7.61 12.91
C TYR A 74 -4.18 -6.56 11.84
N LEU A 75 -3.34 -6.47 10.80
CA LEU A 75 -3.55 -5.62 9.65
C LEU A 75 -4.29 -6.41 8.57
N PHE A 76 -5.43 -5.90 8.13
CA PHE A 76 -6.25 -6.55 7.12
C PHE A 76 -6.08 -5.83 5.79
N ALA A 77 -5.52 -6.56 4.82
CA ALA A 77 -5.43 -6.08 3.46
C ALA A 77 -6.68 -6.51 2.68
N LYS A 78 -7.22 -5.59 1.87
CA LYS A 78 -8.43 -5.87 1.07
C LYS A 78 -8.04 -6.68 -0.16
N PHE A 79 -8.31 -7.99 -0.14
CA PHE A 79 -7.88 -8.92 -1.19
C PHE A 79 -8.30 -8.49 -2.62
N CYS A 80 -9.44 -7.84 -2.77
CA CYS A 80 -9.94 -7.37 -4.08
C CYS A 80 -9.12 -6.23 -4.71
N LYS A 81 -8.11 -5.70 -4.01
CA LYS A 81 -7.17 -4.70 -4.52
C LYS A 81 -5.78 -5.27 -4.80
N PHE A 82 -5.55 -6.57 -4.56
CA PHE A 82 -4.28 -7.19 -4.88
C PHE A 82 -4.23 -7.54 -6.36
N GLU A 83 -3.16 -7.10 -7.00
CA GLU A 83 -2.79 -7.55 -8.33
C GLU A 83 -1.53 -8.41 -8.18
N PHE A 84 -1.66 -9.70 -8.44
CA PHE A 84 -0.57 -10.67 -8.32
C PHE A 84 0.04 -10.95 -9.70
N TRP A 85 1.33 -11.33 -9.70
CA TRP A 85 2.01 -11.85 -10.89
C TRP A 85 2.03 -10.91 -12.10
N LEU A 86 2.00 -9.62 -11.82
CA LEU A 86 2.13 -8.61 -12.86
C LEU A 86 3.60 -8.47 -13.26
N ARG A 87 3.91 -8.76 -14.53
CA ARG A 87 5.19 -8.40 -15.15
C ARG A 87 5.38 -6.89 -15.27
N PHE A 88 4.28 -6.14 -15.17
CA PHE A 88 4.22 -4.69 -15.23
C PHE A 88 3.25 -4.20 -14.16
N VAL A 89 3.75 -3.47 -13.16
CA VAL A 89 2.88 -2.85 -12.14
C VAL A 89 2.87 -1.34 -12.38
N SER A 90 1.67 -0.77 -12.51
CA SER A 90 1.51 0.69 -12.42
C SER A 90 1.57 1.06 -10.95
N PHE A 91 2.65 1.73 -10.55
CA PHE A 91 2.86 2.22 -9.20
C PHE A 91 3.16 3.72 -9.28
N LEU A 92 2.36 4.54 -8.60
CA LEU A 92 2.50 6.01 -8.57
C LEU A 92 2.47 6.72 -9.93
N GLY A 93 1.76 6.17 -10.93
CA GLY A 93 1.74 6.74 -12.28
C GLY A 93 2.98 6.39 -13.13
N HIS A 94 3.73 5.37 -12.70
CA HIS A 94 4.82 4.78 -13.47
C HIS A 94 4.58 3.28 -13.67
N ILE A 95 4.79 2.80 -14.89
CA ILE A 95 4.82 1.37 -15.23
C ILE A 95 6.22 0.86 -14.90
N THR A 96 6.32 0.04 -13.87
CA THR A 96 7.60 -0.58 -13.48
C THR A 96 7.71 -1.93 -14.19
N SER A 97 8.67 -2.05 -15.11
CA SER A 97 8.98 -3.26 -15.89
C SER A 97 10.25 -3.93 -15.38
N THR A 98 10.46 -5.20 -15.73
CA THR A 98 11.73 -5.93 -15.54
C THR A 98 12.94 -5.24 -16.18
N GLU A 99 12.73 -4.34 -17.15
CA GLU A 99 13.80 -3.60 -17.86
C GLU A 99 13.96 -2.14 -17.39
N GLY A 100 13.11 -1.65 -16.46
CA GLY A 100 13.19 -0.29 -15.93
C GLY A 100 11.84 0.37 -15.64
N ILE A 101 11.89 1.63 -15.20
CA ILE A 101 10.72 2.47 -14.93
C ILE A 101 10.29 3.13 -16.24
N GLN A 102 9.14 2.73 -16.79
CA GLN A 102 8.43 3.46 -17.85
C GLN A 102 7.38 4.38 -17.22
N VAL A 103 7.16 5.56 -17.79
CA VAL A 103 6.11 6.47 -17.32
C VAL A 103 4.74 5.96 -17.80
N ASP A 104 3.73 5.96 -16.92
CA ASP A 104 2.38 5.54 -17.29
C ASP A 104 1.74 6.61 -18.19
N PHE A 105 1.49 6.26 -19.45
CA PHE A 105 0.88 7.18 -20.41
C PHE A 105 -0.53 7.63 -19.97
N LYS A 106 -1.23 6.91 -19.10
CA LYS A 106 -2.54 7.35 -18.57
C LYS A 106 -2.47 8.62 -17.73
N MET A 107 -1.37 8.88 -17.05
CA MET A 107 -1.21 10.12 -16.26
C MET A 107 -0.97 11.34 -17.16
N THR A 108 -0.49 11.12 -18.40
CA THR A 108 -0.27 12.21 -19.38
C THR A 108 -1.54 12.69 -20.08
N GLU A 109 -2.65 11.95 -20.04
CA GLU A 109 -3.94 12.43 -20.57
C GLU A 109 -4.62 13.43 -19.64
N ALA A 110 -4.42 13.33 -18.31
CA ALA A 110 -5.01 14.27 -17.35
C ALA A 110 -4.35 15.68 -17.39
N VAL A 111 -3.21 15.81 -18.06
CA VAL A 111 -2.48 17.09 -18.25
C VAL A 111 -2.67 17.64 -19.67
N ARG A 112 -3.37 16.92 -20.55
CA ARG A 112 -3.57 17.32 -21.95
C ARG A 112 -5.04 17.73 -22.18
N ASN A 113 -5.29 19.01 -21.87
CA ASN A 113 -6.48 19.86 -22.16
C ASN A 113 -7.69 19.75 -21.24
#